data_AF-A0A521BE20-F1
#
_entry.id   AF-A0A521BE20-F1
#
_cell.length_a   1.000
_cell.length_b   1.000
_cell.length_c   1.000
_cell.angle_alpha   90.00
_cell.angle_beta   90.00
_cell.angle_gamma   90.00
#
_symmetry.space_group_name_H-M   'P 1'
#
loop_
_entity.id
_entity.type
_entity.pdbx_description
1 polymer ?
#
loop_
_entity_poly.entity_id
_entity_poly.type
_entity_poly.pdbx_seq_one_letter_code
_entity_poly.pdbx_strand_id
1 'polypeptide(L)' 'MEVMYLLIGFSLMVALIFLGLFFWAVKSGQFDDQYTPSMRVLFDDKKASKKESNNNQKHRDE' A
#
# COMPACT_ATOMS: atom_id res chain seq x y z
N MET A 1 36.49 -1.72 28.83
CA MET A 1 36.54 -2.66 27.69
C MET A 1 35.30 -3.55 27.61
N GLU A 2 34.73 -4.03 28.73
CA GLU A 2 33.46 -4.80 28.71
C GLU A 2 32.28 -4.08 28.05
N VAL A 3 32.10 -2.79 28.36
CA VAL A 3 30.97 -1.99 27.82
C VAL A 3 31.01 -1.91 26.29
N MET A 4 32.20 -1.92 25.68
CA MET A 4 32.37 -1.92 24.23
C MET A 4 31.77 -3.19 23.60
N TYR A 5 32.02 -4.36 24.19
CA TYR A 5 31.44 -5.62 23.70
C TYR A 5 29.91 -5.65 23.85
N LEU A 6 29.39 -5.09 24.94
CA LEU A 6 27.94 -4.97 25.16
C LEU A 6 27.29 -4.05 24.11
N LEU A 7 27.89 -2.89 23.84
CA LEU A 7 27.44 -1.95 22.82
C LEU A 7 27.47 -2.57 21.42
N ILE A 8 28.51 -3.31 21.08
CA ILE A 8 28.62 -4.01 19.80
C ILE A 8 27.48 -5.03 19.65
N GLY A 9 27.27 -5.88 20.65
CA GLY A 9 26.17 -6.85 20.65
C GLY A 9 24.79 -6.21 20.55
N PHE A 10 24.58 -5.12 21.30
CA PHE A 10 23.33 -4.37 21.26
C PHE A 10 23.10 -3.74 19.88
N SER A 11 24.11 -3.13 19.27
CA SER A 11 24.00 -2.52 17.95
C SER A 11 23.68 -3.55 16.86
N LEU A 12 24.30 -4.73 16.91
CA LEU A 12 24.00 -5.85 16.01
C LEU A 12 22.56 -6.34 16.21
N MET A 13 22.10 -6.46 17.45
CA MET A 13 20.72 -6.89 17.74
C MET A 13 19.70 -5.89 17.16
N VAL A 14 19.91 -4.59 17.35
CA VAL A 14 19.06 -3.54 16.78
C VAL A 14 19.08 -3.59 15.25
N ALA A 15 20.26 -3.78 14.63
CA ALA A 15 20.38 -3.88 13.18
C ALA A 15 19.61 -5.08 12.62
N LEU A 16 19.67 -6.24 13.28
CA LEU A 16 18.92 -7.44 12.87
C LEU A 16 17.41 -7.25 13.01
N ILE A 17 16.95 -6.62 14.09
CA ILE A 17 15.53 -6.28 14.28
C ILE A 17 15.06 -5.34 13.17
N PHE A 18 15.82 -4.27 12.91
CA PHE A 18 15.51 -3.32 11.84
C PHE A 18 15.43 -4.00 10.47
N LEU A 19 16.40 -4.87 10.16
CA LEU A 19 16.43 -5.62 8.91
C LEU A 19 15.23 -6.59 8.79
N GLY A 20 14.85 -7.25 9.89
CA GLY A 20 13.67 -8.11 9.93
C GLY A 20 12.37 -7.35 9.68
N LEU A 21 12.20 -6.19 10.33
CA LEU A 21 11.05 -5.30 10.09
C LEU A 21 11.03 -4.77 8.65
N PHE A 22 12.19 -4.43 8.09
CA PHE A 22 12.31 -4.00 6.70
C PHE A 22 11.81 -5.06 5.73
N PHE A 23 12.25 -6.31 5.86
CA PHE A 23 11.75 -7.39 5.00
C PHE A 23 10.26 -7.66 5.20
N TRP A 24 9.76 -7.57 6.43
CA TRP A 24 8.33 -7.71 6.70
C TRP A 24 7.50 -6.61 6.02
N ALA A 25 7.94 -5.36 6.09
CA ALA A 25 7.27 -4.22 5.45
C ALA A 25 7.30 -4.29 3.91
N VAL A 26 8.41 -4.76 3.33
CA VAL A 26 8.51 -5.01 1.89
C VAL A 26 7.54 -6.12 1.48
N LYS A 27 7.47 -7.21 2.25
CA LYS A 27 6.58 -8.34 1.96
C LYS A 27 5.10 -8.01 2.22
N SER A 28 4.79 -7.09 3.13
CA SER A 28 3.41 -6.71 3.46
C SER A 28 2.70 -5.91 2.36
N GLY A 29 3.33 -5.72 1.20
CA GLY A 29 2.69 -5.08 0.05
C GLY A 29 2.44 -3.60 0.24
N GLN A 30 3.18 -2.92 1.14
CA GLN A 30 3.06 -1.47 1.31
C GLN A 30 3.36 -0.70 0.01
N PHE A 31 4.11 -1.31 -0.91
CA PHE A 31 4.44 -0.78 -2.23
C PHE A 31 3.45 -1.17 -3.34
N ASP A 32 2.37 -1.88 -3.01
CA ASP A 32 1.40 -2.38 -3.99
C ASP A 32 0.41 -1.29 -4.44
N ASP A 33 0.24 -0.23 -3.65
CA ASP A 33 -0.51 0.98 -4.07
C ASP A 33 0.37 1.88 -4.94
N GLN A 34 0.73 1.39 -6.13
CA GLN A 34 1.41 2.18 -7.16
C GLN A 34 0.47 3.14 -7.89
N TYR A 35 -0.85 3.06 -7.64
CA TYR A 35 -1.83 3.95 -8.25
C TYR A 35 -2.04 5.18 -7.38
N THR A 36 -1.35 6.26 -7.77
CA THR A 36 -1.50 7.57 -7.12
C THR A 36 -2.97 7.97 -7.05
N PRO A 37 -3.47 8.43 -5.89
CA PRO A 37 -4.87 8.80 -5.70
C PRO A 37 -5.37 9.82 -6.74
N SER A 38 -4.49 10.69 -7.25
CA SER A 38 -4.77 11.66 -8.30
C SER A 38 -5.15 11.02 -9.66
N MET A 39 -4.61 9.85 -10.00
CA MET A 39 -4.99 9.14 -11.23
C MET A 39 -6.33 8.43 -11.07
N ARG A 40 -6.64 7.93 -9.87
CA ARG A 40 -7.92 7.26 -9.59
C ARG A 40 -9.10 8.20 -9.81
N VAL A 41 -9.03 9.42 -9.31
CA VAL A 41 -10.10 10.42 -9.46
C VAL A 41 -10.33 10.84 -10.93
N LEU A 42 -9.28 10.96 -11.74
CA LEU A 42 -9.37 11.32 -13.16
C LEU A 42 -10.11 10.26 -14.02
N PHE A 43 -10.07 8.99 -13.61
CA PHE A 43 -10.70 7.89 -14.35
C PHE A 43 -11.99 7.37 -13.71
N ASP A 44 -12.25 7.66 -12.42
CA ASP A 44 -13.49 7.28 -11.74
C ASP A 44 -14.71 8.07 -12.26
N ASP A 45 -14.53 9.35 -12.59
CA ASP A 45 -15.60 10.20 -13.14
C ASP A 45 -16.18 9.63 -14.45
N LYS A 46 -15.37 8.91 -15.23
CA LYS A 46 -15.83 8.25 -16.47
C LYS A 46 -16.61 6.96 -16.22
N LYS A 47 -16.40 6.27 -15.10
CA LYS A 47 -17.11 5.01 -14.79
C LYS A 47 -18.52 5.26 -14.26
N ALA A 48 -18.75 6.32 -13.48
CA ALA A 48 -20.07 6.68 -12.98
C ALA A 48 -21.05 7.01 -14.13
N SER A 49 -20.59 7.81 -15.11
CA SER A 49 -21.38 8.19 -16.30
C SER A 49 -21.89 6.99 -17.13
N LYS A 50 -21.10 5.92 -17.24
CA LYS A 50 -21.48 4.73 -18.04
C LYS A 50 -22.47 3.80 -17.32
N LYS A 51 -22.57 3.90 -15.99
CA LYS A 51 -23.47 3.04 -15.20
C LYS A 51 -24.89 3.61 -15.13
N GLU A 52 -25.02 4.95 -15.10
CA GLU A 52 -26.32 5.62 -15.13
C GLU A 52 -27.02 5.51 -16.50
N SER A 53 -26.27 5.49 -17.59
CA SER A 53 -26.83 5.39 -18.95
C SER A 53 -27.42 4.00 -19.26
N ASN A 54 -26.88 2.91 -18.69
CA ASN A 54 -27.43 1.56 -18.87
C ASN A 54 -28.63 1.24 -17.95
N ASN A 55 -28.71 1.85 -16.76
CA ASN A 55 -29.79 1.57 -15.83
C ASN A 55 -31.12 2.27 -16.21
N ASN A 56 -31.03 3.41 -16.92
CA ASN A 56 -32.20 4.13 -17.41
C ASN A 56 -32.85 3.50 -18.66
N GLN A 57 -32.15 2.60 -19.37
CA GLN A 57 -32.76 1.84 -20.47
C GLN A 57 -33.54 0.62 -19.95
N LYS A 58 -33.05 -0.06 -18.91
CA LYS A 58 -33.72 -1.26 -18.38
C LYS A 58 -35.07 -0.98 -17.70
N HIS A 59 -35.30 0.24 -17.23
CA HIS A 59 -36.53 0.62 -16.51
C HIS A 59 -37.63 1.22 -17.40
N ARG A 60 -37.39 1.36 -18.72
CA ARG A 60 -38.41 1.85 -19.67
C ARG A 60 -39.05 0.75 -20.53
N ASP A 61 -38.52 -0.47 -20.45
CA ASP A 61 -38.95 -1.62 -21.25
C ASP A 61 -39.66 -2.72 -20.41
N GLU A 62 -39.94 -2.45 -19.11
CA GLU A 62 -40.80 -3.26 -18.22
C GLU A 62 -42.12 -2.52 -17.94
#